data_AF-A0A208ZVA3-F1
#
_entry.id   AF-A0A208ZVA3-F1
#
_cell.length_a   1.000
_cell.length_b   1.000
_cell.length_c   1.000
_cell.angle_alpha   90.00
_cell.angle_beta   90.00
_cell.angle_gamma   90.00
#
_symmetry.space_group_name_H-M   'P 1'
#
loop_
_entity.id
_entity.type
_entity.pdbx_description
1 polymer ?
#
loop_
_entity_poly.entity_id
_entity_poly.type
_entity_poly.pdbx_seq_one_letter_code
_entity_poly.pdbx_strand_id
1 'polypeptide(L)'
;MKKTKPAPTTTNVETQNDNCILTGEAEKINPHSTGLLHWEMTEYTDGERGLRITANDSGGLFSREWIALSAIKTVLKTHETGDFTSTALRPLFASASRNNAGFLAAILRSADICLTEEGAAGAFSHHCYPDWEKRLEKLLTLSPAA
;
A
#
# COMPACT_ATOMS: atom_id res chain seq x y z
N MET A 1 -27.09 2.29 34.40
CA MET A 1 -26.10 3.36 34.12
C MET A 1 -25.20 2.89 32.98
N LYS A 2 -25.49 3.27 31.73
CA LYS A 2 -24.62 2.98 30.58
C LYS A 2 -24.00 4.29 30.14
N LYS A 3 -22.69 4.46 30.37
CA LYS A 3 -21.94 5.64 29.91
C LYS A 3 -21.65 5.43 28.42
N THR A 4 -22.35 6.17 27.58
CA THR A 4 -22.03 6.35 26.16
C THR A 4 -20.74 7.16 26.06
N LYS A 5 -19.69 6.56 25.51
CA LYS A 5 -18.48 7.28 25.09
C LYS A 5 -18.71 7.72 23.64
N PRO A 6 -18.64 9.02 23.31
CA PRO A 6 -18.65 9.44 21.92
C PRO A 6 -17.37 8.92 21.25
N ALA A 7 -17.51 8.14 20.17
CA ALA A 7 -16.39 7.82 19.31
C ALA A 7 -16.05 9.07 18.48
N PRO A 8 -14.76 9.40 18.30
CA PRO A 8 -14.36 10.54 17.50
C PRO A 8 -14.76 10.30 16.04
N THR A 9 -15.55 11.23 15.51
CA THR A 9 -15.82 11.39 14.09
C THR A 9 -14.48 11.59 13.38
N THR A 10 -13.94 10.54 12.76
CA THR A 10 -12.84 10.70 11.81
C THR A 10 -13.49 11.08 10.50
N THR A 11 -13.58 12.39 10.30
CA THR A 11 -13.91 13.04 9.04
C THR A 11 -12.97 12.48 7.98
N ASN A 12 -13.51 11.73 7.02
CA ASN A 12 -12.79 11.44 5.79
C ASN A 12 -12.83 12.75 4.98
N VAL A 13 -11.85 13.62 5.24
CA VAL A 13 -11.67 14.82 4.44
C VAL A 13 -11.12 14.34 3.10
N GLU A 14 -11.99 14.24 2.11
CA GLU A 14 -11.60 14.34 0.70
C GLU A 14 -10.89 15.68 0.55
N THR A 15 -9.57 15.68 0.74
CA THR A 15 -8.76 16.86 0.53
C THR A 15 -8.18 16.73 -0.87
N GLN A 16 -8.77 17.48 -1.80
CA GLN A 16 -8.35 17.61 -3.20
C GLN A 16 -6.98 18.32 -3.36
N ASN A 17 -6.01 18.00 -2.49
CA ASN A 17 -4.71 18.65 -2.42
C ASN A 17 -3.55 17.69 -2.74
N ASP A 18 -3.84 16.47 -3.20
CA ASP A 18 -2.82 15.56 -3.70
C ASP A 18 -2.70 15.63 -5.23
N ASN A 19 -1.46 15.66 -5.70
CA ASN A 19 -1.15 15.57 -7.12
C ASN A 19 -0.88 14.10 -7.48
N CYS A 20 -1.49 13.61 -8.56
CA CYS A 20 -1.23 12.25 -9.04
C CYS A 20 0.16 12.17 -9.66
N ILE A 21 0.99 11.27 -9.15
CA ILE A 21 2.36 11.05 -9.64
C ILE A 21 2.40 9.90 -10.64
N LEU A 22 1.77 8.79 -10.27
CA LEU A 22 1.80 7.54 -11.02
C LEU A 22 0.53 6.75 -10.77
N THR A 23 -0.02 6.13 -11.80
CA THR A 23 -1.07 5.12 -11.69
C THR A 23 -0.54 3.81 -12.24
N GLY A 24 -1.13 2.70 -11.81
CA GLY A 24 -0.77 1.41 -12.37
C GLY A 24 -1.68 0.30 -11.91
N GLU A 25 -1.30 -0.90 -12.36
CA GLU A 25 -2.02 -2.13 -12.09
C GLU A 25 -1.10 -3.12 -11.36
N ALA A 26 -1.69 -4.04 -10.60
CA ALA A 26 -0.95 -5.11 -9.95
C ALA A 26 -1.75 -6.41 -9.96
N GLU A 27 -1.08 -7.52 -10.24
CA GLU A 27 -1.64 -8.85 -10.00
C GLU A 27 -1.79 -9.10 -8.51
N LYS A 28 -2.79 -9.90 -8.13
CA LYS A 28 -2.98 -10.30 -6.73
C LYS A 28 -1.94 -11.35 -6.34
N ILE A 29 -1.52 -11.31 -5.07
CA ILE A 29 -0.56 -12.28 -4.52
C ILE A 29 -1.09 -13.72 -4.54
N ASN A 30 -2.41 -13.94 -4.58
CA ASN A 30 -2.96 -15.28 -4.71
C ASN A 30 -3.03 -15.66 -6.20
N PRO A 31 -2.25 -16.64 -6.67
CA PRO A 31 -2.17 -17.01 -8.09
C PRO A 31 -3.48 -17.57 -8.65
N HIS A 32 -4.43 -17.97 -7.79
CA HIS A 32 -5.76 -18.41 -8.20
C HIS A 32 -6.79 -17.28 -8.26
N SER A 33 -6.43 -16.08 -7.82
CA SER A 33 -7.32 -14.92 -7.93
C SER A 33 -7.25 -14.33 -9.34
N THR A 34 -8.39 -13.92 -9.86
CA THR A 34 -8.50 -13.24 -11.15
C THR A 34 -8.59 -11.72 -10.97
N GLY A 35 -8.38 -10.97 -12.05
CA GLY A 35 -8.56 -9.51 -12.09
C GLY A 35 -7.45 -8.72 -11.40
N LEU A 36 -7.25 -7.49 -11.86
CA LEU A 36 -6.16 -6.63 -11.41
C LEU A 36 -6.60 -5.74 -10.24
N LEU A 37 -5.61 -5.34 -9.46
CA LEU A 37 -5.70 -4.22 -8.54
C LEU A 37 -5.26 -2.97 -9.27
N HIS A 38 -6.01 -1.89 -9.08
CA HIS A 38 -5.62 -0.57 -9.57
C HIS A 38 -5.17 0.25 -8.39
N TRP A 39 -4.13 1.03 -8.59
CA TRP A 39 -3.55 1.87 -7.56
C TRP A 39 -3.07 3.19 -8.15
N GLU A 40 -2.91 4.15 -7.26
CA GLU A 40 -2.24 5.40 -7.60
C GLU A 40 -1.29 5.79 -6.48
N MET A 41 -0.21 6.44 -6.90
CA MET A 41 0.72 7.14 -6.04
C MET A 41 0.46 8.64 -6.20
N THR A 42 0.21 9.31 -5.08
CA THR A 42 -0.01 10.76 -5.06
C THR A 42 0.94 11.44 -4.08
N GLU A 43 1.15 12.74 -4.28
CA GLU A 43 1.98 13.61 -3.44
C GLU A 43 1.13 14.74 -2.87
N TYR A 44 1.17 14.95 -1.56
CA TYR A 44 0.57 16.11 -0.91
C TYR A 44 1.44 17.37 -1.08
N THR A 45 0.86 18.54 -0.81
CA THR A 45 1.54 19.84 -0.94
C THR A 45 2.79 20.00 -0.06
N ASP A 46 2.94 19.19 0.99
CA ASP A 46 4.12 19.15 1.85
C ASP A 46 5.24 18.24 1.33
N GLY A 47 5.03 17.60 0.18
CA GLY A 47 5.96 16.67 -0.47
C GLY A 47 5.84 15.22 0.04
N GLU A 48 4.92 14.91 0.95
CA GLU A 48 4.73 13.52 1.37
C GLU A 48 4.03 12.71 0.27
N ARG A 49 4.61 11.56 -0.08
CA ARG A 49 4.04 10.63 -1.06
C ARG A 49 3.45 9.40 -0.41
N GLY A 50 2.44 8.85 -1.06
CA GLY A 50 1.75 7.66 -0.58
C GLY A 50 0.99 6.95 -1.68
N LEU A 51 0.59 5.72 -1.36
CA LEU A 51 -0.15 4.83 -2.24
C LEU A 51 -1.58 4.69 -1.76
N ARG A 52 -2.53 4.57 -2.68
CA ARG A 52 -3.87 4.08 -2.37
C ARG A 52 -4.37 3.12 -3.44
N ILE A 53 -5.19 2.17 -3.01
CA ILE A 53 -5.91 1.25 -3.90
C ILE A 53 -7.10 2.02 -4.46
N THR A 54 -7.29 2.00 -5.78
CA THR A 54 -8.36 2.75 -6.45
C THR A 54 -9.47 1.84 -6.96
N ALA A 55 -9.13 0.63 -7.40
CA ALA A 55 -10.09 -0.38 -7.85
C ALA A 55 -9.56 -1.82 -7.70
N ASN A 56 -10.47 -2.78 -7.82
CA ASN A 56 -10.21 -4.20 -7.81
C ASN A 56 -11.22 -4.90 -8.73
N ASP A 57 -10.75 -5.46 -9.84
CA ASP A 57 -11.61 -5.95 -10.93
C ASP A 57 -12.47 -7.15 -10.55
N SER A 58 -12.00 -7.99 -9.62
CA SER A 58 -12.74 -9.20 -9.23
C SER A 58 -13.81 -8.94 -8.16
N GLY A 59 -14.02 -7.68 -7.78
CA GLY A 59 -14.82 -7.32 -6.61
C GLY A 59 -14.18 -7.75 -5.27
N GLY A 60 -14.87 -7.49 -4.17
CA GLY A 60 -14.36 -7.70 -2.82
C GLY A 60 -13.96 -6.39 -2.14
N LEU A 61 -14.11 -6.35 -0.81
CA LEU A 61 -13.94 -5.11 -0.04
C LEU A 61 -12.48 -4.67 0.01
N PHE A 62 -12.26 -3.37 -0.19
CA PHE A 62 -11.01 -2.67 0.07
C PHE A 62 -11.33 -1.23 0.52
N SER A 63 -10.34 -0.52 1.04
CA SER A 63 -10.44 0.92 1.28
C SER A 63 -9.55 1.70 0.33
N ARG A 64 -9.95 2.94 0.02
CA ARG A 64 -9.13 3.91 -0.72
C ARG A 64 -8.27 4.75 0.22
N GLU A 65 -7.91 4.19 1.38
CA GLU A 65 -7.05 4.87 2.35
C GLU A 65 -5.70 5.17 1.72
N TRP A 66 -5.22 6.39 1.94
CA TRP A 66 -3.92 6.82 1.50
C TRP A 66 -2.86 6.43 2.53
N ILE A 67 -1.86 5.67 2.07
CA ILE A 67 -0.83 5.08 2.91
C ILE A 67 0.51 5.73 2.56
N ALA A 68 1.07 6.48 3.51
CA ALA A 68 2.34 7.15 3.33
C ALA A 68 3.48 6.18 3.01
N LEU A 69 4.33 6.54 2.05
CA LEU A 69 5.56 5.81 1.74
C LEU A 69 6.53 5.79 2.94
N SER A 70 6.51 6.84 3.78
CA SER A 70 7.26 6.93 5.03
C SER A 70 6.85 5.85 6.04
N ALA A 71 5.53 5.60 6.16
CA ALA A 71 4.98 4.56 7.02
C ALA A 71 5.29 3.16 6.46
N ILE A 72 5.17 2.97 5.14
CA ILE A 72 5.58 1.72 4.47
C ILE A 72 7.07 1.44 4.72
N LYS A 73 7.94 2.45 4.54
CA LYS A 73 9.38 2.35 4.82
C LYS A 73 9.65 1.84 6.23
N THR A 74 8.92 2.36 7.21
CA THR A 74 9.07 1.98 8.63
C THR A 74 8.74 0.49 8.84
N VAL A 75 7.67 0.00 8.21
CA VAL A 75 7.30 -1.43 8.29
C VAL A 75 8.36 -2.29 7.60
N LEU A 76 8.77 -1.93 6.37
CA LEU A 76 9.77 -2.70 5.62
C LEU A 76 11.12 -2.77 6.35
N LYS A 77 11.55 -1.66 7.00
CA LYS A 77 12.75 -1.65 7.84
C LYS A 77 12.71 -2.67 8.98
N THR A 78 11.54 -2.92 9.56
CA THR A 78 11.38 -3.91 10.64
C THR A 78 11.54 -5.35 10.14
N HIS A 79 11.39 -5.57 8.83
CA HIS A 79 11.45 -6.88 8.18
C HIS A 79 12.58 -6.95 7.12
N GLU A 80 13.58 -6.08 7.19
CA GLU A 80 14.59 -5.96 6.13
C GLU A 80 15.48 -7.21 5.98
N THR A 81 15.62 -8.01 7.03
CA THR A 81 16.49 -9.19 7.06
C THR A 81 15.77 -10.52 6.90
N GLY A 82 14.54 -10.54 6.37
CA GLY A 82 13.86 -11.81 6.11
C GLY A 82 12.46 -11.70 5.54
N ASP A 83 11.84 -12.87 5.40
CA ASP A 83 10.48 -13.01 4.94
C ASP A 83 9.47 -12.47 5.97
N PHE A 84 8.40 -11.86 5.46
CA PHE A 84 7.24 -11.44 6.23
C PHE A 84 5.95 -11.73 5.45
N THR A 85 4.82 -11.79 6.15
CA THR A 85 3.51 -11.96 5.50
C THR A 85 2.78 -10.62 5.41
N SER A 86 1.77 -10.54 4.54
CA SER A 86 0.97 -9.32 4.38
C SER A 86 0.34 -8.80 5.69
N THR A 87 0.23 -9.62 6.74
CA THR A 87 -0.29 -9.14 8.04
C THR A 87 0.58 -8.04 8.66
N ALA A 88 1.87 -7.98 8.33
CA ALA A 88 2.77 -6.92 8.79
C ALA A 88 2.32 -5.52 8.33
N LEU A 89 1.62 -5.43 7.20
CA LEU A 89 1.10 -4.18 6.64
C LEU A 89 -0.26 -3.76 7.21
N ARG A 90 -0.94 -4.63 7.98
CA ARG A 90 -2.27 -4.34 8.53
C ARG A 90 -2.32 -3.06 9.38
N PRO A 91 -1.34 -2.76 10.25
CA PRO A 91 -1.39 -1.55 11.07
C PRO A 91 -1.37 -0.24 10.28
N LEU A 92 -1.05 -0.28 8.98
CA LEU A 92 -1.11 0.89 8.10
C LEU A 92 -2.55 1.32 7.78
N PHE A 93 -3.53 0.42 7.92
CA PHE A 93 -4.92 0.67 7.58
C PHE A 93 -5.76 0.86 8.84
N ALA A 94 -6.65 1.85 8.85
CA ALA A 94 -7.68 2.00 9.89
C ALA A 94 -8.95 1.20 9.55
N SER A 95 -9.22 0.92 8.28
CA SER A 95 -10.42 0.16 7.88
C SER A 95 -10.36 -1.32 8.24
N ALA A 96 -11.54 -1.94 8.32
CA ALA A 96 -11.68 -3.33 8.74
C ALA A 96 -11.44 -4.36 7.62
N SER A 97 -11.22 -3.94 6.37
CA SER A 97 -11.08 -4.91 5.27
C SER A 97 -9.82 -5.75 5.46
N ARG A 98 -10.01 -7.07 5.51
CA ARG A 98 -8.92 -8.03 5.64
C ARG A 98 -8.04 -8.09 4.39
N ASN A 99 -8.53 -7.61 3.25
CA ASN A 99 -7.85 -7.70 1.95
C ASN A 99 -6.79 -6.63 1.75
N ASN A 100 -6.95 -5.45 2.38
CA ASN A 100 -6.10 -4.28 2.16
C ASN A 100 -4.60 -4.59 2.27
N ALA A 101 -4.22 -5.31 3.32
CA ALA A 101 -2.82 -5.62 3.55
C ALA A 101 -2.23 -6.55 2.47
N GLY A 102 -3.03 -7.50 1.96
CA GLY A 102 -2.64 -8.36 0.85
C GLY A 102 -2.61 -7.62 -0.49
N PHE A 103 -3.53 -6.67 -0.70
CA PHE A 103 -3.55 -5.82 -1.88
C PHE A 103 -2.38 -4.84 -1.91
N LEU A 104 -2.04 -4.23 -0.76
CA LEU A 104 -0.83 -3.42 -0.66
C LEU A 104 0.42 -4.26 -0.91
N ALA A 105 0.51 -5.48 -0.36
CA ALA A 105 1.64 -6.37 -0.65
C ALA A 105 1.78 -6.69 -2.16
N ALA A 106 0.66 -6.93 -2.85
CA ALA A 106 0.65 -7.07 -4.31
C ALA A 106 1.18 -5.82 -5.02
N ILE A 107 0.73 -4.63 -4.62
CA ILE A 107 1.19 -3.36 -5.18
C ILE A 107 2.69 -3.17 -4.94
N LEU A 108 3.21 -3.47 -3.74
CA LEU A 108 4.64 -3.36 -3.44
C LEU A 108 5.51 -4.33 -4.27
N ARG A 109 4.93 -5.42 -4.77
CA ARG A 109 5.55 -6.40 -5.68
C ARG A 109 5.44 -6.04 -7.16
N SER A 110 4.61 -5.06 -7.53
CA SER A 110 4.44 -4.69 -8.94
C SER A 110 5.75 -4.17 -9.54
N ALA A 111 5.89 -4.25 -10.87
CA ALA A 111 7.10 -3.79 -11.55
C ALA A 111 7.32 -2.27 -11.39
N ASP A 112 6.25 -1.50 -11.23
CA ASP A 112 6.31 -0.04 -11.09
C ASP A 112 6.78 0.39 -9.70
N ILE A 113 6.37 -0.31 -8.63
CA ILE A 113 6.72 0.01 -7.24
C ILE A 113 7.96 -0.75 -6.80
N CYS A 114 7.99 -2.06 -7.05
CA CYS A 114 9.16 -2.93 -6.99
C CYS A 114 9.99 -2.84 -5.69
N LEU A 115 9.32 -2.74 -4.53
CA LEU A 115 10.00 -2.68 -3.22
C LEU A 115 10.20 -4.06 -2.60
N THR A 116 9.31 -5.00 -2.92
CA THR A 116 9.32 -6.35 -2.37
C THR A 116 9.15 -7.38 -3.47
N GLU A 117 9.52 -8.63 -3.18
CA GLU A 117 9.30 -9.78 -4.07
C GLU A 117 8.77 -11.00 -3.29
N GLU A 118 8.50 -12.09 -3.99
CA GLU A 118 8.04 -13.33 -3.35
C GLU A 118 9.08 -13.88 -2.38
N GLY A 119 8.66 -14.17 -1.15
CA GLY A 119 9.49 -14.82 -0.14
C GLY A 119 9.70 -16.31 -0.42
N ALA A 120 10.65 -16.91 0.29
CA ALA A 120 10.98 -18.33 0.18
C ALA A 120 9.82 -19.27 0.53
N ALA A 121 8.86 -18.82 1.34
CA ALA A 121 7.68 -19.61 1.71
C ALA A 121 6.52 -19.53 0.69
N GLY A 122 6.74 -18.92 -0.48
CA GLY A 122 5.80 -18.86 -1.59
C GLY A 122 4.95 -17.59 -1.62
N ALA A 123 3.88 -17.59 -2.42
CA ALA A 123 3.16 -16.38 -2.85
C ALA A 123 2.60 -15.45 -1.74
N PHE A 124 2.35 -15.97 -0.53
CA PHE A 124 1.90 -15.18 0.63
C PHE A 124 3.03 -14.68 1.54
N SER A 125 4.26 -15.06 1.22
CA SER A 125 5.50 -14.57 1.83
C SER A 125 6.09 -13.48 0.95
N HIS A 126 6.68 -12.47 1.59
CA HIS A 126 7.28 -11.32 0.94
C HIS A 126 8.64 -11.07 1.57
N HIS A 127 9.59 -10.59 0.78
CA HIS A 127 10.83 -10.03 1.32
C HIS A 127 11.22 -8.78 0.55
N CYS A 128 12.01 -7.92 1.17
CA CYS A 128 12.49 -6.71 0.52
C CYS A 128 13.60 -7.05 -0.49
N TYR A 129 13.59 -6.41 -1.66
CA TYR A 129 14.75 -6.49 -2.55
C TYR A 129 16.01 -5.97 -1.84
N PRO A 130 17.23 -6.47 -2.11
CA PRO A 130 18.44 -5.99 -1.46
C PRO A 130 18.69 -4.48 -1.60
N ASP A 131 18.16 -3.86 -2.65
CA ASP A 131 18.28 -2.44 -2.97
C ASP A 131 16.96 -1.65 -2.81
N TRP A 132 15.98 -2.19 -2.07
CA TRP A 132 14.64 -1.62 -1.95
C TRP A 132 14.62 -0.15 -1.51
N GLU A 133 15.55 0.30 -0.67
CA GLU A 133 15.64 1.70 -0.25
C GLU A 133 15.98 2.63 -1.40
N LYS A 134 16.89 2.22 -2.29
CA LYS A 134 17.23 2.99 -3.50
C LYS A 134 16.05 3.05 -4.46
N ARG A 135 15.26 1.97 -4.53
CA ARG A 135 14.02 1.94 -5.32
C ARG A 135 12.97 2.88 -4.73
N LEU A 136 12.84 2.92 -3.41
CA LEU A 136 11.98 3.88 -2.72
C LEU A 136 12.43 5.33 -2.96
N GLU A 137 13.73 5.63 -2.87
CA GLU A 137 14.27 6.94 -3.19
C GLU A 137 13.93 7.35 -4.63
N LYS A 138 14.05 6.42 -5.60
CA LYS A 138 13.63 6.65 -6.97
C LYS A 138 12.15 7.05 -7.04
N LEU A 139 11.26 6.32 -6.35
CA LEU A 139 9.83 6.65 -6.29
C LEU A 139 9.58 8.05 -5.72
N LEU A 140 10.37 8.51 -4.75
CA LEU A 140 10.28 9.85 -4.16
C LEU A 140 10.76 10.96 -5.11
N THR A 141 11.56 10.63 -6.12
CA THR A 141 12.09 11.60 -7.10
C THR A 141 11.31 11.65 -8.41
N LEU A 142 10.31 10.78 -8.61
CA LEU A 142 9.50 10.78 -9.83
C LEU A 142 8.78 12.11 -10.00
N SER A 143 8.74 12.63 -11.22
CA SER A 143 7.89 13.79 -11.54
C SER A 143 6.47 13.32 -11.88
N PRO A 144 5.44 14.15 -11.64
CA PRO A 144 4.09 13.85 -12.10
C PRO A 144 4.07 13.56 -13.61
N ALA A 145 3.28 12.58 -14.02
CA ALA A 145 3.01 12.38 -15.45
C ALA A 145 2.39 13.66 -16.03
N ALA A 146 2.99 14.20 -17.09
CA ALA A 146 2.59 15.45 -17.75
C ALA A 146 1.26 15.31 -18.51
#